data_AF-A0AA40BA85-F1
#
_entry.id   AF-A0AA40BA85-F1
#
_cell.length_a   1.000
_cell.length_b   1.000
_cell.length_c   1.000
_cell.angle_alpha   90.00
_cell.angle_beta   90.00
_cell.angle_gamma   90.00
#
_symmetry.space_group_name_H-M   'P 1'
#
loop_
_entity.id
_entity.type
_entity.pdbx_description
1 polymer ?
#
loop_
_entity_poly.entity_id
_entity_poly.type
_entity_poly.pdbx_seq_one_letter_code
_entity_poly.pdbx_strand_id
1 'polypeptide(L)'
;MTSCSLGVNAFRSSIQVAAHQLSQSCVQLRFLTAAPSGRCMSSWQPLAQQQHRRQERRRGCDRGRVTNTYGLLQNPYTPLLYPQRTGLRTLKLSGHRVIIHYVDLPPNYDDLTGLPFRRQDLTADEVATVFGTRTSAFAANKLLRILHGRRVAGTLEDPTVQINTSAYSAKEKKLALAYLRRNVMVDEIVNAGLRAEDELAEMEKRDAEKQEGLTKAETPDEQGSQPSSIFFKKDSQPDEGVYGRGAFDAIRAKNRARYEQDLKRREEEAAKRKQEEAAGAGSGELQTVGERKVRAPSPSMQKWIEKATSDLEAPPELKKWERLLPSAVFVFILTGLAVAYSIYYHPLKRADRMFPDIPPAAATVGALVLLNLGVWFLWKVPPLWPALNRYFLLSAATPKPLSMLGAMFSHQKMSHLLTNMVVLWFVGSRFHDDVGRGNFLATYITTGSLGFLGSLTSLVLRNQLHLTTLGASGGVYGIAVAYFWMHRYECFKLFGLPPEPFNGVPGLGFIGLLAGLNISAMFAKVAKVDVVSHLVGMAMGALAGHLLERRREARQRLKEEKIRDERRVSVGIAASRAGGK
;
A
#
# COMPACT_ATOMS: atom_id res chain seq x y z
N MET A 1 -4.49 -40.61 -32.33
CA MET A 1 -5.53 -39.57 -32.59
C MET A 1 -5.79 -38.80 -31.30
N THR A 2 -6.58 -37.72 -31.37
CA THR A 2 -6.94 -36.78 -30.27
C THR A 2 -5.75 -36.16 -29.51
N SER A 3 -5.46 -34.91 -29.81
CA SER A 3 -4.47 -34.08 -29.14
C SER A 3 -5.14 -33.07 -28.19
N CYS A 4 -4.69 -33.01 -26.94
CA CYS A 4 -4.98 -31.88 -26.05
C CYS A 4 -3.90 -30.80 -26.23
N SER A 5 -4.28 -29.54 -26.42
CA SER A 5 -3.38 -28.40 -26.28
C SER A 5 -3.48 -27.81 -24.88
N LEU A 6 -2.34 -27.65 -24.21
CA LEU A 6 -2.23 -26.97 -22.92
C LEU A 6 -1.83 -25.51 -23.14
N GLY A 7 -2.49 -24.59 -22.45
CA GLY A 7 -2.25 -23.15 -22.61
C GLY A 7 -0.91 -22.71 -22.03
N VAL A 8 0.03 -22.33 -22.90
CA VAL A 8 1.29 -21.70 -22.50
C VAL A 8 1.09 -20.19 -22.42
N ASN A 9 0.91 -19.66 -21.21
CA ASN A 9 0.95 -18.22 -20.94
C ASN A 9 1.48 -17.94 -19.52
N ALA A 10 2.68 -18.48 -19.26
CA ALA A 10 3.54 -18.07 -18.16
C ALA A 10 4.69 -17.21 -18.71
N PHE A 11 5.32 -16.40 -17.85
CA PHE A 11 6.36 -15.41 -18.17
C PHE A 11 5.92 -14.20 -19.01
N ARG A 12 5.55 -13.12 -18.32
CA ARG A 12 6.06 -11.77 -18.68
C ARG A 12 6.76 -11.17 -17.46
N SER A 13 7.97 -10.68 -17.67
CA SER A 13 8.82 -10.07 -16.65
C SER A 13 8.52 -8.57 -16.48
N SER A 14 9.07 -8.00 -15.40
CA SER A 14 8.84 -6.64 -14.91
C SER A 14 9.52 -5.54 -15.73
N ILE A 15 9.21 -4.28 -15.34
CA ILE A 15 9.85 -3.00 -15.71
C ILE A 15 9.23 -2.30 -16.93
N GLN A 16 8.18 -1.49 -16.68
CA GLN A 16 8.07 -0.07 -17.10
C GLN A 16 6.83 0.59 -16.45
N VAL A 17 6.58 1.88 -16.77
CA VAL A 17 5.47 2.74 -16.29
C VAL A 17 5.55 3.18 -14.81
N ALA A 18 6.33 4.24 -14.55
CA ALA A 18 6.26 5.05 -13.32
C ALA A 18 6.78 6.50 -13.52
N ALA A 19 6.48 7.14 -14.65
CA ALA A 19 7.14 8.39 -15.05
C ALA A 19 6.25 9.40 -15.83
N HIS A 20 5.00 9.64 -15.41
CA HIS A 20 4.24 10.81 -15.92
C HIS A 20 3.08 11.23 -14.99
N GLN A 21 3.31 12.24 -14.13
CA GLN A 21 2.28 13.19 -13.61
C GLN A 21 2.90 14.24 -12.65
N LEU A 22 3.73 15.14 -13.18
CA LEU A 22 4.13 16.39 -12.52
C LEU A 22 4.22 17.55 -13.52
N SER A 23 3.07 17.99 -14.03
CA SER A 23 2.89 19.36 -14.54
C SER A 23 1.40 19.72 -14.54
N GLN A 24 1.10 21.01 -14.46
CA GLN A 24 -0.24 21.60 -14.36
C GLN A 24 -0.97 21.26 -13.03
N SER A 25 -1.54 22.20 -12.27
CA SER A 25 -1.83 23.61 -12.58
C SER A 25 -1.35 24.55 -11.47
N CYS A 26 -0.88 25.74 -11.86
CA CYS A 26 -0.66 26.88 -10.97
C CYS A 26 -1.56 28.03 -11.43
N VAL A 27 -2.56 28.40 -10.62
CA VAL A 27 -3.41 29.58 -10.86
C VAL A 27 -3.62 30.34 -9.55
N GLN A 28 -2.90 31.46 -9.47
CA GLN A 28 -3.19 32.73 -8.78
C GLN A 28 -3.96 32.76 -7.45
N LEU A 29 -3.36 33.44 -6.47
CA LEU A 29 -4.00 33.93 -5.26
C LEU A 29 -5.05 35.02 -5.57
N ARG A 30 -6.07 35.12 -4.72
CA ARG A 30 -6.56 36.44 -4.25
C ARG A 30 -6.68 36.44 -2.72
N PHE A 31 -6.06 37.42 -2.09
CA PHE A 31 -6.28 37.72 -0.68
C PHE A 31 -7.62 38.44 -0.50
N LEU A 32 -8.38 38.10 0.55
CA LEU A 32 -9.29 39.02 1.21
C LEU A 32 -9.17 38.86 2.73
N THR A 33 -9.03 39.98 3.42
CA THR A 33 -8.82 40.09 4.87
C THR A 33 -10.10 40.57 5.55
N ALA A 34 -10.58 39.88 6.60
CA ALA A 34 -11.64 40.41 7.47
C ALA A 34 -11.65 39.76 8.87
N ALA A 35 -11.65 40.61 9.91
CA ALA A 35 -11.96 40.34 11.31
C ALA A 35 -12.01 41.69 12.06
N PRO A 36 -12.61 41.83 13.26
CA PRO A 36 -13.70 41.05 13.88
C PRO A 36 -14.86 41.94 14.42
N SER A 37 -16.05 41.36 14.60
CA SER A 37 -17.15 41.80 15.51
C SER A 37 -18.36 40.85 15.32
N GLY A 38 -19.38 40.76 16.19
CA GLY A 38 -19.65 41.36 17.50
C GLY A 38 -20.70 40.50 18.25
N ARG A 39 -21.06 40.83 19.51
CA ARG A 39 -21.98 40.00 20.34
C ARG A 39 -23.45 40.46 20.25
N CYS A 40 -24.37 39.50 20.18
CA CYS A 40 -25.67 39.42 20.89
C CYS A 40 -26.27 38.02 20.57
N MET A 41 -26.53 37.11 21.51
CA MET A 41 -27.50 37.13 22.63
C MET A 41 -28.97 37.24 22.21
N SER A 42 -29.62 36.08 22.08
CA SER A 42 -31.02 35.89 22.46
C SER A 42 -31.21 34.45 22.97
N SER A 43 -31.92 34.31 24.09
CA SER A 43 -32.21 33.05 24.78
C SER A 43 -33.33 32.24 24.13
N TRP A 44 -33.24 30.90 24.15
CA TRP A 44 -34.38 30.01 24.41
C TRP A 44 -33.88 28.74 25.13
N GLN A 45 -34.61 28.30 26.16
CA GLN A 45 -34.31 27.08 26.94
C GLN A 45 -35.42 26.01 26.74
N PRO A 46 -35.17 24.73 27.07
CA PRO A 46 -35.97 23.63 26.55
C PRO A 46 -37.25 23.35 27.37
N LEU A 47 -38.27 22.85 26.68
CA LEU A 47 -39.45 22.23 27.27
C LEU A 47 -39.37 20.70 27.20
N ALA A 48 -39.94 20.02 28.20
CA ALA A 48 -39.95 18.56 28.31
C ALA A 48 -41.34 18.02 28.67
N GLN A 49 -41.90 17.19 27.78
CA GLN A 49 -43.00 16.23 27.99
C GLN A 49 -42.97 15.29 26.76
N GLN A 50 -42.99 13.96 26.82
CA GLN A 50 -43.64 12.95 27.68
C GLN A 50 -45.06 12.57 27.24
N GLN A 51 -45.18 11.32 26.73
CA GLN A 51 -46.42 10.56 26.44
C GLN A 51 -47.30 11.15 25.31
N HIS A 52 -47.85 10.34 24.38
CA HIS A 52 -48.75 9.23 24.71
C HIS A 52 -48.78 8.06 23.70
N ARG A 53 -49.00 6.85 24.24
CA ARG A 53 -49.59 5.69 23.53
C ARG A 53 -51.13 5.77 23.58
N ARG A 54 -51.82 5.17 22.60
CA ARG A 54 -53.17 4.52 22.59
C ARG A 54 -53.36 3.90 21.17
N GLN A 55 -54.16 2.87 20.84
CA GLN A 55 -55.20 2.01 21.50
C GLN A 55 -55.37 0.72 20.61
N GLU A 56 -56.16 -0.35 20.81
CA GLU A 56 -57.04 -0.93 21.87
C GLU A 56 -56.25 -2.10 22.57
N ARG A 57 -56.67 -3.19 23.26
CA ARG A 57 -57.87 -3.95 23.74
C ARG A 57 -58.45 -5.11 22.87
N ARG A 58 -58.33 -6.40 23.29
CA ARG A 58 -59.20 -7.31 24.16
C ARG A 58 -60.51 -7.78 23.47
N ARG A 59 -61.07 -9.01 23.62
CA ARG A 59 -60.91 -10.23 24.47
C ARG A 59 -60.73 -11.52 23.58
N GLY A 60 -60.57 -12.77 24.06
CA GLY A 60 -60.25 -13.29 25.40
C GLY A 60 -61.22 -14.32 26.06
N CYS A 61 -61.19 -15.61 25.67
CA CYS A 61 -61.79 -16.83 26.28
C CYS A 61 -61.00 -18.10 25.82
N ASP A 62 -61.21 -19.34 26.30
CA ASP A 62 -61.22 -19.94 27.66
C ASP A 62 -60.96 -21.49 27.51
N ARG A 63 -60.91 -22.25 28.62
CA ARG A 63 -60.48 -23.67 28.80
C ARG A 63 -61.05 -24.73 27.83
N GLY A 64 -60.26 -25.80 27.55
CA GLY A 64 -60.85 -27.14 27.32
C GLY A 64 -60.00 -28.30 26.74
N ARG A 65 -59.61 -29.26 27.61
CA ARG A 65 -59.58 -30.75 27.41
C ARG A 65 -58.55 -31.46 26.46
N VAL A 66 -57.50 -32.01 27.10
CA VAL A 66 -57.01 -33.43 27.08
C VAL A 66 -57.08 -34.30 25.80
N THR A 67 -55.91 -34.66 25.24
CA THR A 67 -55.25 -36.01 25.18
C THR A 67 -53.78 -35.82 24.76
N ASN A 68 -52.75 -36.40 25.41
CA ASN A 68 -52.23 -37.78 25.34
C ASN A 68 -51.75 -38.17 23.90
N THR A 69 -50.54 -38.68 23.63
CA THR A 69 -49.63 -39.55 24.44
C THR A 69 -48.12 -39.33 24.18
N TYR A 70 -47.28 -40.03 24.98
CA TYR A 70 -45.85 -40.36 24.80
C TYR A 70 -44.83 -39.21 24.70
N GLY A 71 -43.88 -39.20 25.65
CA GLY A 71 -42.73 -38.29 25.65
C GLY A 71 -41.41 -39.04 25.78
N LEU A 72 -40.33 -38.31 26.08
CA LEU A 72 -39.11 -38.84 26.66
C LEU A 72 -38.45 -37.77 27.54
N LEU A 73 -37.79 -38.20 28.61
CA LEU A 73 -37.05 -37.32 29.51
C LEU A 73 -35.67 -36.98 28.92
N GLN A 74 -35.38 -35.69 28.73
CA GLN A 74 -34.07 -35.09 29.07
C GLN A 74 -34.08 -33.57 28.86
N ASN A 75 -33.58 -32.84 29.85
CA ASN A 75 -33.18 -31.43 29.72
C ASN A 75 -31.75 -31.30 30.28
N PRO A 76 -30.80 -30.88 29.45
CA PRO A 76 -29.72 -30.06 29.94
C PRO A 76 -29.47 -28.82 29.06
N TYR A 77 -29.50 -27.65 29.72
CA TYR A 77 -28.67 -26.47 29.43
C TYR A 77 -28.45 -26.04 27.97
N THR A 78 -29.27 -25.08 27.50
CA THR A 78 -28.87 -24.17 26.42
C THR A 78 -27.87 -23.14 26.94
N PRO A 79 -26.69 -23.00 26.29
CA PRO A 79 -26.24 -21.65 25.94
C PRO A 79 -25.51 -21.62 24.58
N LEU A 80 -26.25 -21.60 23.47
CA LEU A 80 -25.65 -21.39 22.14
C LEU A 80 -25.34 -19.92 21.89
N LEU A 81 -24.10 -19.56 22.23
CA LEU A 81 -23.18 -18.66 21.53
C LEU A 81 -23.81 -17.76 20.44
N TYR A 82 -23.83 -16.45 20.70
CA TYR A 82 -23.92 -15.44 19.62
C TYR A 82 -22.67 -15.54 18.72
N PRO A 83 -22.81 -15.69 17.39
CA PRO A 83 -21.72 -15.38 16.48
C PRO A 83 -21.48 -13.86 16.50
N GLN A 84 -20.33 -13.42 17.03
CA GLN A 84 -19.91 -12.03 16.81
C GLN A 84 -19.68 -11.82 15.32
N ARG A 85 -20.31 -10.79 14.73
CA ARG A 85 -20.04 -10.38 13.35
C ARG A 85 -18.55 -10.08 13.19
N THR A 86 -17.88 -10.82 12.31
CA THR A 86 -16.51 -10.58 11.89
C THR A 86 -16.41 -9.20 11.24
N GLY A 87 -15.74 -8.27 11.92
CA GLY A 87 -15.74 -6.85 11.55
C GLY A 87 -14.79 -6.54 10.39
N LEU A 88 -15.25 -6.66 9.14
CA LEU A 88 -14.49 -6.21 7.95
C LEU A 88 -14.22 -4.69 7.99
N ARG A 89 -13.10 -4.28 8.59
CA ARG A 89 -12.65 -2.87 8.66
C ARG A 89 -12.04 -2.40 7.32
N THR A 90 -12.88 -2.22 6.29
CA THR A 90 -12.44 -1.75 4.98
C THR A 90 -12.02 -0.27 4.99
N LEU A 91 -10.85 0.04 4.42
CA LEU A 91 -10.47 1.40 4.01
C LEU A 91 -10.75 1.53 2.51
N LYS A 92 -11.92 2.07 2.15
CA LYS A 92 -12.32 2.24 0.74
C LYS A 92 -11.73 3.52 0.15
N LEU A 93 -10.76 3.35 -0.74
CA LEU A 93 -10.15 4.42 -1.52
C LEU A 93 -9.90 3.97 -2.98
N SER A 94 -10.87 3.26 -3.55
CA SER A 94 -10.91 2.85 -4.95
C SER A 94 -12.26 3.24 -5.58
N GLY A 95 -12.24 4.24 -6.45
CA GLY A 95 -13.35 4.52 -7.35
C GLY A 95 -13.44 3.44 -8.43
N HIS A 96 -14.65 3.06 -8.83
CA HIS A 96 -14.83 2.21 -10.01
C HIS A 96 -14.57 3.07 -11.26
N ARG A 97 -13.36 2.98 -11.84
CA ARG A 97 -12.97 3.69 -13.06
C ARG A 97 -13.56 2.97 -14.27
N VAL A 98 -14.30 3.69 -15.11
CA VAL A 98 -14.71 3.22 -16.44
C VAL A 98 -13.47 3.24 -17.34
N ILE A 99 -13.24 2.15 -18.06
CA ILE A 99 -12.07 1.97 -18.94
C ILE A 99 -12.41 2.53 -20.32
N ILE A 100 -11.57 3.41 -20.87
CA ILE A 100 -11.85 4.11 -22.15
C ILE A 100 -10.68 4.09 -23.15
N HIS A 101 -9.53 3.51 -22.78
CA HIS A 101 -8.33 3.43 -23.62
C HIS A 101 -7.92 1.97 -23.81
N TYR A 102 -7.49 1.62 -25.03
CA TYR A 102 -7.01 0.29 -25.39
C TYR A 102 -5.86 -0.19 -24.48
N VAL A 103 -4.94 0.71 -24.10
CA VAL A 103 -3.81 0.40 -23.20
C VAL A 103 -4.24 0.08 -21.76
N ASP A 104 -5.43 0.53 -21.33
CA ASP A 104 -6.02 0.21 -20.02
C ASP A 104 -6.84 -1.12 -20.05
N LEU A 105 -6.85 -1.87 -21.17
CA LEU A 105 -7.65 -3.09 -21.35
C LEU A 105 -7.11 -4.26 -20.50
N PRO A 106 -7.94 -4.98 -19.71
CA PRO A 106 -7.47 -6.10 -18.90
C PRO A 106 -6.92 -7.26 -19.76
N PRO A 107 -5.80 -7.92 -19.36
CA PRO A 107 -5.26 -9.09 -20.07
C PRO A 107 -6.19 -10.31 -20.15
N ASN A 108 -7.28 -10.30 -19.38
CA ASN A 108 -8.35 -11.30 -19.36
C ASN A 108 -9.67 -10.74 -19.92
N TYR A 109 -9.63 -9.71 -20.77
CA TYR A 109 -10.81 -9.18 -21.45
C TYR A 109 -11.43 -10.25 -22.37
N ASP A 110 -12.74 -10.41 -22.27
CA ASP A 110 -13.57 -11.26 -23.11
C ASP A 110 -14.77 -10.45 -23.64
N ASP A 111 -15.03 -10.60 -24.93
CA ASP A 111 -16.11 -9.91 -25.63
C ASP A 111 -17.51 -10.40 -25.24
N LEU A 112 -17.68 -11.67 -24.84
CA LEU A 112 -18.98 -12.19 -24.34
C LEU A 112 -19.39 -11.55 -23.01
N THR A 113 -18.42 -11.10 -22.23
CA THR A 113 -18.57 -10.46 -20.91
C THR A 113 -18.62 -8.93 -21.00
N GLY A 114 -17.75 -8.33 -21.81
CA GLY A 114 -17.68 -6.88 -22.04
C GLY A 114 -17.13 -6.05 -20.87
N LEU A 115 -17.16 -4.72 -21.00
CA LEU A 115 -16.63 -3.77 -20.01
C LEU A 115 -17.73 -2.98 -19.27
N PRO A 116 -17.57 -2.63 -17.98
CA PRO A 116 -18.53 -1.83 -17.22
C PRO A 116 -18.50 -0.36 -17.64
N PHE A 117 -19.56 0.10 -18.32
CA PHE A 117 -19.69 1.46 -18.86
C PHE A 117 -20.11 2.52 -17.85
N ARG A 118 -20.61 2.12 -16.67
CA ARG A 118 -20.92 3.00 -15.53
C ARG A 118 -20.90 2.21 -14.21
N ARG A 119 -21.05 2.90 -13.08
CA ARG A 119 -20.86 2.34 -11.71
C ARG A 119 -21.94 1.35 -11.24
N GLN A 120 -23.15 1.42 -11.79
CA GLN A 120 -24.32 0.58 -11.48
C GLN A 120 -25.08 0.35 -12.79
N ASP A 121 -25.63 -0.83 -13.05
CA ASP A 121 -26.37 -1.09 -14.31
C ASP A 121 -27.61 -0.17 -14.47
N LEU A 122 -28.14 -0.07 -15.69
CA LEU A 122 -29.41 0.62 -15.98
C LEU A 122 -30.58 -0.12 -15.33
N THR A 123 -31.42 0.63 -14.62
CA THR A 123 -32.71 0.18 -14.11
C THR A 123 -33.68 -0.15 -15.25
N ALA A 124 -34.76 -0.88 -14.96
CA ALA A 124 -35.75 -1.24 -15.99
C ALA A 124 -36.39 0.00 -16.65
N ASP A 125 -36.65 1.04 -15.87
CA ASP A 125 -37.24 2.30 -16.35
C ASP A 125 -36.25 3.07 -17.25
N GLU A 126 -34.98 3.17 -16.85
CA GLU A 126 -33.93 3.75 -17.70
C GLU A 126 -33.79 2.97 -19.02
N VAL A 127 -33.78 1.63 -18.98
CA VAL A 127 -33.72 0.79 -20.18
C VAL A 127 -34.93 1.00 -21.09
N ALA A 128 -36.14 1.12 -20.52
CA ALA A 128 -37.35 1.40 -21.29
C ALA A 128 -37.28 2.73 -22.05
N THR A 129 -36.60 3.76 -21.51
CA THR A 129 -36.38 5.03 -22.23
C THR A 129 -35.37 4.94 -23.39
N VAL A 130 -34.42 4.00 -23.34
CA VAL A 130 -33.32 3.88 -24.32
C VAL A 130 -33.60 2.84 -25.41
N PHE A 131 -34.21 1.71 -25.05
CA PHE A 131 -34.48 0.57 -25.94
C PHE A 131 -35.97 0.35 -26.22
N GLY A 132 -36.87 0.95 -25.42
CA GLY A 132 -38.29 0.64 -25.42
C GLY A 132 -38.64 -0.58 -24.57
N THR A 133 -39.94 -0.82 -24.40
CA THR A 133 -40.50 -1.83 -23.46
C THR A 133 -40.30 -3.30 -23.86
N ARG A 134 -39.61 -3.58 -24.99
CA ARG A 134 -39.41 -4.95 -25.50
C ARG A 134 -38.11 -5.61 -25.06
N THR A 135 -37.11 -4.84 -24.63
CA THR A 135 -35.79 -5.36 -24.25
C THR A 135 -35.66 -5.42 -22.73
N SER A 136 -35.29 -6.57 -22.17
CA SER A 136 -35.16 -6.72 -20.72
C SER A 136 -33.94 -5.96 -20.18
N ALA A 137 -34.02 -5.50 -18.92
CA ALA A 137 -32.93 -4.74 -18.31
C ALA A 137 -31.60 -5.51 -18.30
N PHE A 138 -31.63 -6.82 -18.08
CA PHE A 138 -30.46 -7.69 -18.15
C PHE A 138 -29.86 -7.75 -19.57
N ALA A 139 -30.70 -7.94 -20.59
CA ALA A 139 -30.26 -8.03 -21.98
C ALA A 139 -29.66 -6.69 -22.48
N ALA A 140 -30.32 -5.57 -22.18
CA ALA A 140 -29.84 -4.24 -22.54
C ALA A 140 -28.49 -3.89 -21.89
N ASN A 141 -28.33 -4.17 -20.58
CA ASN A 141 -27.06 -3.93 -19.89
C ASN A 141 -25.95 -4.86 -20.39
N LYS A 142 -26.25 -6.14 -20.72
CA LYS A 142 -25.27 -7.03 -21.34
C LYS A 142 -24.82 -6.49 -22.71
N LEU A 143 -25.76 -6.10 -23.57
CA LEU A 143 -25.45 -5.50 -24.88
C LEU A 143 -24.56 -4.25 -24.76
N LEU A 144 -24.86 -3.37 -23.79
CA LEU A 144 -24.07 -2.16 -23.55
C LEU A 144 -22.66 -2.45 -23.05
N ARG A 145 -22.47 -3.47 -22.20
CA ARG A 145 -21.13 -3.88 -21.75
C ARG A 145 -20.29 -4.45 -22.89
N ILE A 146 -20.86 -5.32 -23.72
CA ILE A 146 -20.19 -5.90 -24.90
C ILE A 146 -19.76 -4.77 -25.86
N LEU A 147 -20.71 -3.91 -26.25
CA LEU A 147 -20.42 -2.81 -27.17
C LEU A 147 -19.45 -1.77 -26.59
N HIS A 148 -19.49 -1.49 -25.29
CA HIS A 148 -18.48 -0.65 -24.65
C HIS A 148 -17.08 -1.30 -24.70
N GLY A 149 -17.01 -2.61 -24.44
CA GLY A 149 -15.78 -3.40 -24.62
C GLY A 149 -15.18 -3.22 -26.01
N ARG A 150 -15.98 -3.40 -27.07
CA ARG A 150 -15.54 -3.23 -28.47
C ARG A 150 -15.07 -1.81 -28.82
N ARG A 151 -15.71 -0.77 -28.27
CA ARG A 151 -15.27 0.63 -28.45
C ARG A 151 -13.86 0.88 -27.87
N VAL A 152 -13.47 0.11 -26.86
CA VAL A 152 -12.14 0.18 -26.21
C VAL A 152 -11.15 -0.80 -26.84
N ALA A 153 -11.62 -1.98 -27.24
CA ALA A 153 -10.81 -3.06 -27.81
C ALA A 153 -10.66 -3.02 -29.35
N GLY A 154 -11.13 -1.96 -30.01
CA GLY A 154 -11.06 -1.76 -31.47
C GLY A 154 -12.03 -2.59 -32.32
N THR A 155 -12.72 -3.58 -31.75
CA THR A 155 -13.45 -4.64 -32.48
C THR A 155 -14.91 -4.31 -32.83
N LEU A 156 -15.21 -3.05 -33.17
CA LEU A 156 -16.57 -2.69 -33.60
C LEU A 156 -16.94 -3.30 -34.96
N GLU A 157 -15.97 -3.35 -35.88
CA GLU A 157 -16.19 -3.74 -37.28
C GLU A 157 -15.69 -5.19 -37.58
N ASP A 158 -14.87 -5.75 -36.68
CA ASP A 158 -14.35 -7.12 -36.73
C ASP A 158 -15.49 -8.16 -36.87
N PRO A 159 -15.53 -8.97 -37.94
CA PRO A 159 -16.59 -9.94 -38.18
C PRO A 159 -16.55 -11.13 -37.21
N THR A 160 -15.38 -11.47 -36.64
CA THR A 160 -15.22 -12.66 -35.79
C THR A 160 -16.03 -12.54 -34.49
N VAL A 161 -16.00 -11.37 -33.85
CA VAL A 161 -16.75 -11.11 -32.62
C VAL A 161 -18.24 -10.87 -32.87
N GLN A 162 -18.70 -10.55 -34.08
CA GLN A 162 -20.10 -10.17 -34.33
C GLN A 162 -21.11 -11.25 -33.90
N ILE A 163 -20.70 -12.52 -33.94
CA ILE A 163 -21.44 -13.70 -33.46
C ILE A 163 -22.00 -13.49 -32.04
N ASN A 164 -21.21 -12.91 -31.13
CA ASN A 164 -21.58 -12.68 -29.72
C ASN A 164 -22.73 -11.68 -29.53
N THR A 165 -23.11 -10.95 -30.59
CA THR A 165 -24.26 -10.03 -30.62
C THR A 165 -25.37 -10.48 -31.58
N SER A 166 -25.28 -11.67 -32.15
CA SER A 166 -26.26 -12.20 -33.12
C SER A 166 -27.72 -12.16 -32.62
N ALA A 167 -27.92 -12.40 -31.33
CA ALA A 167 -29.24 -12.42 -30.68
C ALA A 167 -29.93 -11.04 -30.51
N TYR A 168 -29.27 -9.93 -30.85
CA TYR A 168 -29.84 -8.57 -30.73
C TYR A 168 -30.13 -7.97 -32.09
N SER A 169 -31.25 -7.25 -32.23
CA SER A 169 -31.60 -6.59 -33.50
C SER A 169 -30.62 -5.47 -33.85
N ALA A 170 -30.45 -5.21 -35.15
CA ALA A 170 -29.63 -4.08 -35.64
C ALA A 170 -30.11 -2.72 -35.07
N LYS A 171 -31.42 -2.58 -34.79
CA LYS A 171 -31.99 -1.39 -34.14
C LYS A 171 -31.50 -1.23 -32.70
N GLU A 172 -31.50 -2.30 -31.90
CA GLU A 172 -30.99 -2.27 -30.52
C GLU A 172 -29.48 -1.99 -30.49
N LYS A 173 -28.69 -2.59 -31.38
CA LYS A 173 -27.25 -2.31 -31.49
C LYS A 173 -26.99 -0.82 -31.79
N LYS A 174 -27.75 -0.23 -32.71
CA LYS A 174 -27.65 1.20 -33.06
C LYS A 174 -28.05 2.12 -31.90
N LEU A 175 -29.10 1.77 -31.16
CA LEU A 175 -29.53 2.53 -29.96
C LEU A 175 -28.49 2.42 -28.82
N ALA A 176 -27.94 1.23 -28.59
CA ALA A 176 -26.88 1.00 -27.61
C ALA A 176 -25.62 1.82 -27.93
N LEU A 177 -25.15 1.81 -29.19
CA LEU A 177 -23.99 2.61 -29.60
C LEU A 177 -24.27 4.12 -29.51
N ALA A 178 -25.47 4.59 -29.85
CA ALA A 178 -25.85 6.00 -29.69
C ALA A 178 -25.87 6.43 -28.21
N TYR A 179 -26.42 5.59 -27.32
CA TYR A 179 -26.37 5.82 -25.88
C TYR A 179 -24.93 5.84 -25.34
N LEU A 180 -24.09 4.88 -25.75
CA LEU A 180 -22.69 4.80 -25.30
C LEU A 180 -21.86 5.98 -25.79
N ARG A 181 -21.99 6.38 -27.07
CA ARG A 181 -21.28 7.55 -27.62
C ARG A 181 -21.72 8.86 -26.97
N ARG A 182 -22.97 8.97 -26.51
CA ARG A 182 -23.47 10.15 -25.77
C ARG A 182 -22.99 10.21 -24.31
N ASN A 183 -22.87 9.07 -23.63
CA ASN A 183 -22.64 9.02 -22.17
C ASN A 183 -21.23 8.58 -21.74
N VAL A 184 -20.44 7.97 -22.64
CA VAL A 184 -19.07 7.53 -22.36
C VAL A 184 -18.18 7.93 -23.54
N MET A 185 -17.38 8.98 -23.33
CA MET A 185 -16.37 9.41 -24.30
C MET A 185 -15.27 8.35 -24.43
N VAL A 186 -15.11 7.83 -25.64
CA VAL A 186 -14.11 6.83 -26.03
C VAL A 186 -13.66 7.22 -27.43
N ASP A 187 -12.34 7.31 -27.65
CA ASP A 187 -11.80 7.51 -28.99
C ASP A 187 -11.70 6.15 -29.70
N GLU A 188 -12.74 5.83 -30.45
CA GLU A 188 -12.88 4.57 -31.17
C GLU A 188 -11.85 4.42 -32.29
N ILE A 189 -11.35 5.53 -32.86
CA ILE A 189 -10.35 5.54 -33.94
C ILE A 189 -8.96 5.29 -33.38
N VAL A 190 -8.56 6.00 -32.32
CA VAL A 190 -7.26 5.82 -31.66
C VAL A 190 -7.15 4.42 -31.05
N ASN A 191 -8.21 3.92 -30.42
CA ASN A 191 -8.21 2.56 -29.86
C ASN A 191 -8.11 1.47 -30.95
N ALA A 192 -8.75 1.66 -32.11
CA ALA A 192 -8.60 0.74 -33.24
C ALA A 192 -7.21 0.83 -33.89
N GLY A 193 -6.62 2.02 -33.98
CA GLY A 193 -5.26 2.23 -34.49
C GLY A 193 -4.20 1.52 -33.64
N LEU A 194 -4.24 1.71 -32.32
CA LEU A 194 -3.32 1.03 -31.38
C LEU A 194 -3.43 -0.50 -31.46
N ARG A 195 -4.63 -1.03 -31.65
CA ARG A 195 -4.82 -2.47 -31.90
C ARG A 195 -4.19 -2.93 -33.21
N ALA A 196 -4.34 -2.17 -34.28
CA ALA A 196 -3.75 -2.50 -35.58
C ALA A 196 -2.20 -2.48 -35.53
N GLU A 197 -1.62 -1.59 -34.72
CA GLU A 197 -0.18 -1.57 -34.43
C GLU A 197 0.28 -2.84 -33.68
N ASP A 198 -0.45 -3.27 -32.64
CA ASP A 198 -0.17 -4.52 -31.90
C ASP A 198 -0.31 -5.78 -32.79
N GLU A 199 -1.39 -5.88 -33.56
CA GLU A 199 -1.62 -7.02 -34.47
C GLU A 199 -0.57 -7.11 -35.58
N LEU A 200 -0.13 -5.96 -36.12
CA LEU A 200 0.97 -5.89 -37.08
C LEU A 200 2.29 -6.32 -36.44
N ALA A 201 2.60 -5.83 -35.24
CA ALA A 201 3.82 -6.19 -34.51
C ALA A 201 3.86 -7.66 -34.06
N GLU A 202 2.72 -8.34 -33.92
CA GLU A 202 2.68 -9.80 -33.77
C GLU A 202 2.91 -10.53 -35.10
N MET A 203 2.39 -10.05 -36.23
CA MET A 203 2.66 -10.66 -37.54
C MET A 203 4.14 -10.53 -37.92
N GLU A 204 4.76 -9.37 -37.74
CA GLU A 204 6.19 -9.15 -37.98
C GLU A 204 7.07 -10.12 -37.16
N LYS A 205 6.72 -10.37 -35.89
CA LYS A 205 7.42 -11.35 -35.05
C LYS A 205 7.24 -12.78 -35.54
N ARG A 206 5.99 -13.19 -35.84
CA ARG A 206 5.71 -14.55 -36.35
C ARG A 206 6.40 -14.82 -37.69
N ASP A 207 6.57 -13.80 -38.53
CA ASP A 207 7.27 -13.94 -39.81
C ASP A 207 8.80 -13.91 -39.65
N ALA A 208 9.34 -13.16 -38.69
CA ALA A 208 10.74 -13.28 -38.28
C ALA A 208 11.05 -14.65 -37.66
N GLU A 209 10.18 -15.18 -36.80
CA GLU A 209 10.28 -16.53 -36.21
C GLU A 209 10.20 -17.63 -37.28
N LYS A 210 9.38 -17.46 -38.33
CA LYS A 210 9.39 -18.37 -39.51
C LYS A 210 10.68 -18.27 -40.30
N GLN A 211 11.25 -17.08 -40.48
CA GLN A 211 12.55 -16.93 -41.16
C GLN A 211 13.68 -17.59 -40.37
N GLU A 212 13.73 -17.40 -39.05
CA GLU A 212 14.66 -18.15 -38.20
C GLU A 212 14.41 -19.66 -38.25
N GLY A 213 13.14 -20.10 -38.22
CA GLY A 213 12.75 -21.50 -38.30
C GLY A 213 13.20 -22.17 -39.61
N LEU A 214 13.09 -21.46 -40.74
CA LEU A 214 13.62 -21.90 -42.03
C LEU A 214 15.15 -22.04 -41.98
N THR A 215 15.87 -21.04 -41.46
CA THR A 215 17.35 -21.13 -41.32
C THR A 215 17.82 -22.20 -40.32
N LYS A 216 16.95 -22.67 -39.42
CA LYS A 216 17.23 -23.76 -38.46
C LYS A 216 16.81 -25.15 -38.97
N ALA A 217 16.18 -25.24 -40.14
CA ALA A 217 15.87 -26.51 -40.80
C ALA A 217 17.04 -27.00 -41.70
N GLU A 218 18.04 -26.15 -41.98
CA GLU A 218 19.15 -26.43 -42.90
C GLU A 218 20.44 -26.92 -42.21
N THR A 219 20.34 -27.49 -41.00
CA THR A 219 21.48 -28.13 -40.30
C THR A 219 21.21 -29.62 -40.04
N PRO A 220 21.73 -30.53 -40.89
CA PRO A 220 21.74 -31.97 -40.61
C PRO A 220 22.82 -32.34 -39.56
N ASP A 221 22.57 -33.40 -38.79
CA ASP A 221 23.56 -34.00 -37.90
C ASP A 221 24.73 -34.65 -38.69
N GLU A 222 25.93 -34.64 -38.10
CA GLU A 222 27.13 -35.24 -38.72
C GLU A 222 27.17 -36.77 -38.59
N GLN A 223 26.99 -37.47 -39.73
CA GLN A 223 27.81 -38.64 -40.05
C GLN A 223 27.82 -38.93 -41.56
N GLY A 224 29.02 -39.10 -42.11
CA GLY A 224 29.25 -38.76 -43.51
C GLY A 224 29.00 -39.86 -44.55
N SER A 225 28.62 -39.42 -45.75
CA SER A 225 29.20 -39.93 -47.00
C SER A 225 29.12 -38.87 -48.11
N GLN A 226 30.18 -38.80 -48.92
CA GLN A 226 30.34 -37.96 -50.12
C GLN A 226 29.72 -38.69 -51.34
N PRO A 227 29.52 -38.08 -52.54
CA PRO A 227 30.19 -36.85 -53.02
C PRO A 227 29.35 -35.88 -53.90
N SER A 228 30.08 -34.87 -54.40
CA SER A 228 30.00 -34.26 -55.75
C SER A 228 29.46 -32.83 -55.86
N SER A 229 30.00 -32.11 -56.84
CA SER A 229 29.96 -30.66 -56.94
C SER A 229 29.11 -30.16 -58.10
N ILE A 230 28.36 -29.08 -57.86
CA ILE A 230 28.05 -28.09 -58.90
C ILE A 230 28.45 -26.71 -58.36
N PHE A 231 29.11 -25.93 -59.21
CA PHE A 231 29.48 -24.54 -58.94
C PHE A 231 28.23 -23.67 -58.71
N PHE A 232 28.31 -22.70 -57.79
CA PHE A 232 28.47 -21.31 -58.24
C PHE A 232 29.02 -20.41 -57.14
N LYS A 233 30.18 -19.80 -57.41
CA LYS A 233 30.70 -18.65 -56.65
C LYS A 233 29.99 -17.40 -57.17
N LYS A 234 29.40 -16.58 -56.28
CA LYS A 234 29.07 -15.19 -56.63
C LYS A 234 29.47 -14.21 -55.54
N ASP A 235 30.73 -13.78 -55.60
CA ASP A 235 31.04 -12.40 -55.24
C ASP A 235 30.32 -11.51 -56.25
N SER A 236 29.47 -10.59 -55.80
CA SER A 236 29.05 -9.47 -56.64
C SER A 236 28.69 -8.24 -55.82
N GLN A 237 29.33 -7.13 -56.18
CA GLN A 237 28.81 -5.79 -55.96
C GLN A 237 27.41 -5.64 -56.60
N PRO A 238 26.60 -4.63 -56.25
CA PRO A 238 25.22 -4.54 -56.74
C PRO A 238 25.17 -4.25 -58.26
N ASP A 239 25.02 -5.32 -59.05
CA ASP A 239 24.70 -5.24 -60.48
C ASP A 239 23.40 -4.45 -60.70
N GLU A 240 23.44 -3.44 -61.58
CA GLU A 240 22.21 -2.80 -62.09
C GLU A 240 21.54 -3.75 -63.10
N GLY A 241 20.63 -4.59 -62.59
CA GLY A 241 19.87 -5.53 -63.41
C GLY A 241 19.02 -4.86 -64.48
N VAL A 242 18.98 -5.47 -65.67
CA VAL A 242 18.27 -4.97 -66.87
C VAL A 242 16.75 -4.79 -66.68
N TYR A 243 16.17 -5.41 -65.64
CA TYR A 243 14.85 -5.04 -65.12
C TYR A 243 15.02 -4.03 -63.98
N GLY A 244 14.70 -2.76 -64.26
CA GLY A 244 14.93 -1.64 -63.34
C GLY A 244 14.30 -1.81 -61.96
N ARG A 245 14.95 -1.22 -60.94
CA ARG A 245 14.67 -1.38 -59.49
C ARG A 245 13.18 -1.62 -59.17
N GLY A 246 12.86 -2.85 -58.77
CA GLY A 246 11.49 -3.21 -58.39
C GLY A 246 10.95 -2.30 -57.29
N ALA A 247 9.65 -1.97 -57.35
CA ALA A 247 9.02 -1.03 -56.42
C ALA A 247 9.24 -1.42 -54.94
N PHE A 248 9.28 -2.72 -54.64
CA PHE A 248 9.55 -3.25 -53.30
C PHE A 248 10.98 -2.97 -52.81
N ASP A 249 11.98 -2.86 -53.69
CA ASP A 249 13.35 -2.48 -53.30
C ASP A 249 13.48 -0.98 -53.07
N ALA A 250 12.81 -0.17 -53.89
CA ALA A 250 12.66 1.25 -53.63
C ALA A 250 11.93 1.51 -52.29
N ILE A 251 10.89 0.75 -51.97
CA ILE A 251 10.18 0.80 -50.68
C ILE A 251 11.09 0.34 -49.53
N ARG A 252 11.81 -0.79 -49.65
CA ARG A 252 12.75 -1.26 -48.62
C ARG A 252 13.88 -0.27 -48.37
N ALA A 253 14.41 0.36 -49.42
CA ALA A 253 15.41 1.43 -49.29
C ALA A 253 14.83 2.69 -48.61
N LYS A 254 13.64 3.14 -49.02
CA LYS A 254 12.93 4.29 -48.44
C LYS A 254 12.58 4.07 -46.97
N ASN A 255 12.17 2.86 -46.58
CA ASN A 255 11.85 2.52 -45.20
C ASN A 255 13.10 2.47 -44.31
N ARG A 256 14.23 1.92 -44.80
CA ARG A 256 15.52 2.00 -44.09
C ARG A 256 16.00 3.44 -43.91
N ALA A 257 15.99 4.24 -44.98
CA ALA A 257 16.35 5.66 -44.92
C ALA A 257 15.46 6.46 -43.96
N ARG A 258 14.14 6.17 -43.91
CA ARG A 258 13.22 6.79 -42.95
C ARG A 258 13.52 6.36 -41.51
N TYR A 259 13.79 5.07 -41.27
CA TYR A 259 14.17 4.56 -39.95
C TYR A 259 15.47 5.20 -39.45
N GLU A 260 16.49 5.32 -40.32
CA GLU A 260 17.74 6.03 -40.01
C GLU A 260 17.53 7.52 -39.73
N GLN A 261 16.62 8.20 -40.44
CA GLN A 261 16.24 9.59 -40.17
C GLN A 261 15.46 9.77 -38.86
N ASP A 262 14.52 8.88 -38.56
CA ASP A 262 13.75 8.90 -37.32
C ASP A 262 14.63 8.54 -36.10
N LEU A 263 15.63 7.67 -36.28
CA LEU A 263 16.62 7.33 -35.26
C LEU A 263 17.60 8.50 -35.02
N LYS A 264 18.16 9.10 -36.07
CA LYS A 264 18.98 10.32 -35.95
C LYS A 264 18.21 11.48 -35.30
N ARG A 265 16.96 11.74 -35.69
CA ARG A 265 16.15 12.79 -35.05
C ARG A 265 15.93 12.51 -33.56
N ARG A 266 15.74 11.25 -33.15
CA ARG A 266 15.65 10.87 -31.73
C ARG A 266 16.98 11.05 -30.98
N GLU A 267 18.11 10.75 -31.62
CA GLU A 267 19.44 11.00 -31.06
C GLU A 267 19.74 12.50 -30.93
N GLU A 268 19.39 13.30 -31.94
CA GLU A 268 19.49 14.77 -31.94
C GLU A 268 18.56 15.40 -30.88
N GLU A 269 17.31 14.97 -30.77
CA GLU A 269 16.39 15.41 -29.71
C GLU A 269 16.89 15.01 -28.32
N ALA A 270 17.47 13.82 -28.15
CA ALA A 270 18.05 13.38 -26.88
C ALA A 270 19.35 14.13 -26.54
N ALA A 271 20.18 14.44 -27.54
CA ALA A 271 21.38 15.27 -27.38
C ALA A 271 21.00 16.72 -27.04
N LYS A 272 19.98 17.28 -27.71
CA LYS A 272 19.45 18.62 -27.45
C LYS A 272 18.82 18.71 -26.06
N ARG A 273 18.03 17.72 -25.64
CA ARG A 273 17.53 17.64 -24.24
C ARG A 273 18.67 17.59 -23.22
N LYS A 274 19.72 16.80 -23.45
CA LYS A 274 20.92 16.80 -22.59
C LYS A 274 21.64 18.15 -22.59
N GLN A 275 21.71 18.84 -23.72
CA GLN A 275 22.27 20.19 -23.82
C GLN A 275 21.39 21.24 -23.12
N GLU A 276 20.06 21.13 -23.19
CA GLU A 276 19.12 22.02 -22.50
C GLU A 276 19.12 21.77 -20.97
N GLU A 277 19.21 20.52 -20.52
CA GLU A 277 19.43 20.16 -19.11
C GLU A 277 20.79 20.67 -18.59
N ALA A 278 21.83 20.68 -19.43
CA ALA A 278 23.13 21.26 -19.09
C ALA A 278 23.11 22.80 -19.11
N ALA A 279 22.46 23.43 -20.10
CA ALA A 279 22.36 24.87 -20.24
C ALA A 279 21.44 25.52 -19.18
N GLY A 280 20.51 24.75 -18.62
CA GLY A 280 19.73 25.14 -17.43
C GLY A 280 20.59 25.43 -16.19
N ALA A 281 21.87 25.01 -16.18
CA ALA A 281 22.86 25.34 -15.15
C ALA A 281 23.69 26.60 -15.51
N GLY A 282 23.02 27.66 -15.97
CA GLY A 282 23.67 28.87 -16.52
C GLY A 282 24.44 29.72 -15.50
N SER A 283 25.71 29.39 -15.23
CA SER A 283 26.84 30.36 -15.12
C SER A 283 28.19 29.68 -14.79
N GLY A 284 29.19 29.89 -15.65
CA GLY A 284 30.61 29.62 -15.36
C GLY A 284 31.15 28.26 -15.83
N GLU A 285 31.90 28.30 -16.95
CA GLU A 285 32.97 27.38 -17.41
C GLU A 285 32.77 25.84 -17.36
N LEU A 286 33.15 25.16 -18.45
CA LEU A 286 33.14 23.69 -18.50
C LEU A 286 34.19 23.08 -17.56
N GLN A 287 33.73 22.57 -16.41
CA GLN A 287 34.50 21.61 -15.63
C GLN A 287 34.41 20.23 -16.28
N THR A 288 35.55 19.54 -16.41
CA THR A 288 35.63 18.18 -16.94
C THR A 288 34.89 17.19 -16.04
N VAL A 289 34.42 16.07 -16.61
CA VAL A 289 33.66 15.04 -15.89
C VAL A 289 34.62 14.13 -15.10
N GLY A 290 35.29 14.70 -14.11
CA GLY A 290 36.17 14.03 -13.16
C GLY A 290 35.98 14.64 -11.78
N GLU A 291 35.27 13.92 -10.91
CA GLU A 291 34.79 14.35 -9.59
C GLU A 291 34.08 15.72 -9.56
N ARG A 292 32.75 15.70 -9.42
CA ARG A 292 31.95 16.89 -9.09
C ARG A 292 32.35 17.38 -7.70
N LYS A 293 33.38 18.24 -7.62
CA LYS A 293 33.93 18.79 -6.37
C LYS A 293 32.80 19.30 -5.50
N VAL A 294 32.55 18.60 -4.40
CA VAL A 294 31.52 19.01 -3.43
C VAL A 294 31.91 20.38 -2.94
N ARG A 295 31.09 21.39 -3.25
CA ARG A 295 31.38 22.80 -2.94
C ARG A 295 31.78 22.89 -1.47
N ALA A 296 33.03 23.27 -1.22
CA ALA A 296 33.58 23.28 0.12
C ALA A 296 32.64 24.06 1.05
N PRO A 297 32.27 23.53 2.23
CA PRO A 297 31.41 24.23 3.17
C PRO A 297 32.03 25.60 3.49
N SER A 298 31.21 26.64 3.66
CA SER A 298 31.72 27.98 4.00
C SER A 298 32.52 27.95 5.30
N PRO A 299 33.43 28.92 5.57
CA PRO A 299 34.24 28.91 6.80
C PRO A 299 33.39 28.84 8.09
N SER A 300 32.24 29.51 8.10
CA SER A 300 31.26 29.42 9.19
C SER A 300 30.66 28.03 9.33
N MET A 301 30.49 27.29 8.23
CA MET A 301 29.97 25.91 8.21
C MET A 301 31.06 24.90 8.60
N GLN A 302 32.31 25.08 8.16
CA GLN A 302 33.48 24.28 8.57
C GLN A 302 33.61 24.27 10.10
N LYS A 303 33.58 25.44 10.74
CA LYS A 303 33.59 25.61 12.20
C LYS A 303 32.49 24.82 12.94
N TRP A 304 31.31 24.61 12.34
CA TRP A 304 30.26 23.78 12.92
C TRP A 304 30.44 22.28 12.62
N ILE A 305 31.05 21.92 11.49
CA ILE A 305 31.43 20.52 11.18
C ILE A 305 32.51 20.06 12.16
N GLU A 306 33.57 20.86 12.34
CA GLU A 306 34.64 20.66 13.32
C GLU A 306 34.05 20.48 14.73
N LYS A 307 33.29 21.47 15.23
CA LYS A 307 32.68 21.44 16.56
C LYS A 307 31.64 20.32 16.78
N ALA A 308 31.08 19.75 15.71
CA ALA A 308 30.18 18.61 15.77
C ALA A 308 30.89 17.25 15.65
N THR A 309 32.12 17.25 15.12
CA THR A 309 33.00 16.09 15.06
C THR A 309 33.64 15.87 16.43
N SER A 310 33.97 14.62 16.77
CA SER A 310 34.71 14.30 18.00
C SER A 310 36.20 14.28 17.76
N ASP A 311 36.98 14.84 18.68
CA ASP A 311 38.46 14.88 18.67
C ASP A 311 39.12 13.50 18.94
N LEU A 312 38.40 12.41 18.64
CA LEU A 312 38.78 11.03 18.90
C LEU A 312 39.20 10.34 17.60
N GLU A 313 40.51 10.21 17.40
CA GLU A 313 41.09 9.46 16.28
C GLU A 313 40.85 7.94 16.43
N ALA A 314 40.86 7.43 17.66
CA ALA A 314 40.52 6.05 18.01
C ALA A 314 39.37 5.99 19.04
N PRO A 315 38.54 4.92 19.04
CA PRO A 315 37.58 4.67 20.11
C PRO A 315 38.31 4.53 21.46
N PRO A 316 37.86 5.18 22.55
CA PRO A 316 38.55 5.10 23.85
C PRO A 316 38.55 3.67 24.37
N GLU A 317 39.63 3.29 25.07
CA GLU A 317 39.86 1.92 25.58
C GLU A 317 38.98 1.60 26.80
N LEU A 318 37.71 1.27 26.52
CA LEU A 318 36.73 0.82 27.51
C LEU A 318 36.39 -0.66 27.30
N LYS A 319 36.28 -1.40 28.41
CA LYS A 319 35.85 -2.81 28.43
C LYS A 319 34.43 -2.92 27.88
N LYS A 320 34.07 -4.08 27.31
CA LYS A 320 32.74 -4.28 26.69
C LYS A 320 31.59 -3.99 27.67
N TRP A 321 31.72 -4.36 28.94
CA TRP A 321 30.70 -4.07 29.96
C TRP A 321 30.62 -2.58 30.34
N GLU A 322 31.72 -1.83 30.34
CA GLU A 322 31.75 -0.39 30.65
C GLU A 322 30.97 0.44 29.60
N ARG A 323 30.97 -0.02 28.34
CA ARG A 323 30.15 0.58 27.25
C ARG A 323 28.67 0.20 27.34
N LEU A 324 28.36 -1.03 27.75
CA LEU A 324 27.00 -1.59 27.72
C LEU A 324 26.21 -1.27 28.99
N LEU A 325 26.80 -1.42 30.17
CA LEU A 325 26.10 -1.36 31.46
C LEU A 325 25.36 -0.04 31.71
N PRO A 326 25.93 1.16 31.46
CA PRO A 326 25.21 2.43 31.68
C PRO A 326 23.97 2.57 30.78
N SER A 327 24.08 2.09 29.54
CA SER A 327 22.98 2.10 28.57
C SER A 327 21.91 1.06 28.92
N ALA A 328 22.33 -0.14 29.32
CA ALA A 328 21.44 -1.22 29.75
C ALA A 328 20.61 -0.82 30.98
N VAL A 329 21.27 -0.32 32.04
CA VAL A 329 20.62 0.15 33.28
C VAL A 329 19.59 1.23 32.97
N PHE A 330 19.93 2.22 32.14
CA PHE A 330 18.98 3.26 31.72
C PHE A 330 17.78 2.68 30.96
N VAL A 331 17.99 1.75 30.02
CA VAL A 331 16.89 1.14 29.25
C VAL A 331 16.00 0.26 30.13
N PHE A 332 16.55 -0.45 31.13
CA PHE A 332 15.74 -1.19 32.10
C PHE A 332 14.92 -0.27 33.01
N ILE A 333 15.51 0.83 33.51
CA ILE A 333 14.78 1.85 34.30
C ILE A 333 13.67 2.49 33.45
N LEU A 334 13.99 2.93 32.23
CA LEU A 334 13.04 3.50 31.27
C LEU A 334 11.91 2.51 30.94
N THR A 335 12.22 1.21 30.83
CA THR A 335 11.25 0.15 30.61
C THR A 335 10.33 -0.03 31.82
N GLY A 336 10.89 -0.04 33.04
CA GLY A 336 10.10 -0.08 34.27
C GLY A 336 9.15 1.11 34.40
N LEU A 337 9.64 2.33 34.12
CA LEU A 337 8.84 3.56 34.13
C LEU A 337 7.74 3.55 33.04
N ALA A 338 8.05 3.08 31.84
CA ALA A 338 7.08 2.95 30.75
C ALA A 338 5.99 1.91 31.07
N VAL A 339 6.35 0.77 31.66
CA VAL A 339 5.39 -0.25 32.12
C VAL A 339 4.54 0.29 33.27
N ALA A 340 5.12 0.97 34.26
CA ALA A 340 4.38 1.63 35.33
C ALA A 340 3.39 2.68 34.80
N TYR A 341 3.80 3.50 33.83
CA TYR A 341 2.90 4.41 33.12
C TYR A 341 1.74 3.66 32.42
N SER A 342 2.00 2.52 31.79
CA SER A 342 0.93 1.67 31.19
C SER A 342 -0.03 1.03 32.22
N ILE A 343 0.33 1.06 33.51
CA ILE A 343 -0.48 0.55 34.62
C ILE A 343 -1.31 1.67 35.25
N TYR A 344 -0.70 2.83 35.52
CA TYR A 344 -1.33 3.94 36.24
C TYR A 344 -1.96 5.02 35.33
N TYR A 345 -1.77 4.98 34.01
CA TYR A 345 -2.33 5.99 33.11
C TYR A 345 -3.88 5.98 33.01
N HIS A 346 -4.44 7.06 33.57
CA HIS A 346 -5.77 7.67 33.39
C HIS A 346 -6.14 8.21 31.99
N PRO A 347 -7.03 7.67 31.12
CA PRO A 347 -7.44 8.41 29.93
C PRO A 347 -8.36 9.60 30.27
N LEU A 348 -7.91 10.82 29.94
CA LEU A 348 -8.69 12.07 30.09
C LEU A 348 -10.05 12.01 29.37
N LYS A 349 -11.09 12.57 29.99
CA LYS A 349 -12.43 12.71 29.39
C LYS A 349 -12.36 13.66 28.18
N ARG A 350 -13.40 13.74 27.35
CA ARG A 350 -13.37 14.60 26.14
C ARG A 350 -13.26 16.09 26.48
N ALA A 351 -13.94 16.55 27.54
CA ALA A 351 -13.92 17.94 27.98
C ALA A 351 -12.53 18.39 28.50
N ASP A 352 -11.80 17.48 29.15
CA ASP A 352 -10.51 17.76 29.80
C ASP A 352 -9.32 17.78 28.81
N ARG A 353 -9.56 17.96 27.51
CA ARG A 353 -8.55 17.88 26.45
C ARG A 353 -8.31 19.25 25.83
N MET A 354 -7.04 19.59 25.65
CA MET A 354 -6.60 20.76 24.86
C MET A 354 -7.18 20.78 23.43
N PHE A 355 -7.41 19.60 22.84
CA PHE A 355 -8.09 19.45 21.54
C PHE A 355 -9.21 18.39 21.66
N PRO A 356 -10.45 18.79 22.00
CA PRO A 356 -11.55 17.85 22.25
C PRO A 356 -12.01 17.04 21.03
N ASP A 357 -11.76 17.56 19.82
CA ASP A 357 -12.30 17.02 18.56
C ASP A 357 -11.31 16.13 17.80
N ILE A 358 -10.03 16.15 18.18
CA ILE A 358 -9.02 15.26 17.60
C ILE A 358 -9.14 13.87 18.24
N PRO A 359 -9.26 12.78 17.46
CA PRO A 359 -9.27 11.42 17.99
C PRO A 359 -8.03 11.13 18.85
N PRO A 360 -8.15 10.41 20.00
CA PRO A 360 -7.02 10.13 20.88
C PRO A 360 -5.80 9.50 20.18
N ALA A 361 -6.03 8.60 19.20
CA ALA A 361 -4.97 8.04 18.38
C ALA A 361 -4.26 9.10 17.53
N ALA A 362 -5.01 9.87 16.74
CA ALA A 362 -4.47 10.95 15.90
C ALA A 362 -3.69 11.99 16.73
N ALA A 363 -4.16 12.33 17.94
CA ALA A 363 -3.45 13.22 18.84
C ALA A 363 -2.13 12.62 19.37
N THR A 364 -2.14 11.35 19.80
CA THR A 364 -0.92 10.68 20.32
C THR A 364 0.11 10.44 19.22
N VAL A 365 -0.34 9.87 18.10
CA VAL A 365 0.51 9.53 16.96
C VAL A 365 0.99 10.78 16.23
N GLY A 366 0.11 11.77 16.04
CA GLY A 366 0.46 13.08 15.50
C GLY A 366 1.53 13.81 16.34
N ALA A 367 1.47 13.72 17.66
CA ALA A 367 2.52 14.26 18.53
C ALA A 367 3.88 13.57 18.32
N LEU A 368 3.92 12.24 18.16
CA LEU A 368 5.16 11.52 17.83
C LEU A 368 5.69 11.89 16.43
N VAL A 369 4.80 12.07 15.45
CA VAL A 369 5.17 12.50 14.08
C VAL A 369 5.73 13.93 14.08
N LEU A 370 5.07 14.86 14.77
CA LEU A 370 5.53 16.24 14.91
C LEU A 370 6.86 16.34 15.68
N LEU A 371 7.08 15.51 16.72
CA LEU A 371 8.34 15.45 17.44
C LEU A 371 9.49 14.96 16.53
N ASN A 372 9.27 13.91 15.73
CA ASN A 372 10.25 13.42 14.76
C ASN A 372 10.54 14.45 13.65
N LEU A 373 9.52 15.13 13.13
CA LEU A 373 9.67 16.24 12.18
C LEU A 373 10.48 17.39 12.80
N GLY A 374 10.17 17.76 14.04
CA GLY A 374 10.89 18.79 14.79
C GLY A 374 12.38 18.47 14.90
N VAL A 375 12.74 17.28 15.37
CA VAL A 375 14.14 16.84 15.44
C VAL A 375 14.81 16.79 14.06
N TRP A 376 14.10 16.38 13.01
CA TRP A 376 14.61 16.43 11.63
C TRP A 376 14.91 17.88 11.17
N PHE A 377 14.12 18.87 11.60
CA PHE A 377 14.42 20.29 11.40
C PHE A 377 15.60 20.76 12.27
N LEU A 378 15.74 20.29 13.52
CA LEU A 378 16.91 20.63 14.35
C LEU A 378 18.23 20.15 13.72
N TRP A 379 18.23 19.02 13.01
CA TRP A 379 19.39 18.59 12.21
C TRP A 379 19.77 19.54 11.07
N LYS A 380 18.93 20.53 10.72
CA LYS A 380 19.23 21.59 9.75
C LYS A 380 19.81 22.86 10.38
N VAL A 381 20.00 22.87 11.70
CA VAL A 381 20.50 24.02 12.49
C VAL A 381 21.89 23.68 13.04
N PRO A 382 23.00 24.11 12.38
CA PRO A 382 24.36 23.70 12.75
C PRO A 382 24.77 23.95 14.21
N PRO A 383 24.35 25.05 14.88
CA PRO A 383 24.60 25.24 16.31
C PRO A 383 24.13 24.11 17.23
N LEU A 384 23.16 23.29 16.81
CA LEU A 384 22.60 22.19 17.60
C LEU A 384 23.30 20.84 17.36
N TRP A 385 24.10 20.72 16.30
CA TRP A 385 24.76 19.45 15.95
C TRP A 385 25.58 18.80 17.08
N PRO A 386 26.33 19.54 17.93
CA PRO A 386 27.06 18.91 19.05
C PRO A 386 26.15 18.26 20.09
N ALA A 387 24.94 18.80 20.29
CA ALA A 387 23.92 18.19 21.17
C ALA A 387 23.21 17.01 20.49
N LEU A 388 22.91 17.13 19.19
CA LEU A 388 22.28 16.07 18.41
C LEU A 388 23.21 14.85 18.25
N ASN A 389 24.51 15.05 17.99
CA ASN A 389 25.50 13.97 17.94
C ASN A 389 25.74 13.30 19.32
N ARG A 390 25.48 14.01 20.42
CA ARG A 390 25.65 13.48 21.79
C ARG A 390 24.42 12.73 22.33
N TYR A 391 23.21 13.13 21.94
CA TYR A 391 21.96 12.64 22.52
C TYR A 391 20.93 12.09 21.53
N PHE A 392 21.01 12.46 20.24
CA PHE A 392 20.09 12.04 19.17
C PHE A 392 20.79 11.14 18.12
N LEU A 393 21.97 10.63 18.46
CA LEU A 393 22.75 9.67 17.69
C LEU A 393 23.28 8.63 18.66
N LEU A 394 23.17 7.34 18.33
CA LEU A 394 23.85 6.27 19.06
C LEU A 394 25.19 5.99 18.40
N SER A 395 26.29 6.25 19.12
CA SER A 395 27.65 5.80 18.76
C SER A 395 28.04 4.58 19.57
N ALA A 396 28.57 3.55 18.92
CA ALA A 396 29.09 2.37 19.60
C ALA A 396 30.44 2.62 20.30
N ALA A 397 31.23 3.59 19.84
CA ALA A 397 32.48 4.00 20.49
C ALA A 397 32.24 4.68 21.85
N THR A 398 31.28 5.61 21.93
CA THR A 398 31.03 6.45 23.12
C THR A 398 29.54 6.53 23.51
N PRO A 399 28.85 5.39 23.72
CA PRO A 399 27.41 5.35 23.98
C PRO A 399 27.03 6.21 25.20
N LYS A 400 25.95 6.98 25.06
CA LYS A 400 25.39 7.81 26.13
C LYS A 400 24.01 7.25 26.49
N PRO A 401 23.68 7.02 27.78
CA PRO A 401 22.43 6.36 28.13
C PRO A 401 21.18 7.03 27.54
N LEU A 402 21.14 8.37 27.56
CA LEU A 402 20.05 9.16 26.97
C LEU A 402 19.87 8.97 25.45
N SER A 403 20.90 8.57 24.69
CA SER A 403 20.74 8.34 23.24
C SER A 403 19.97 7.06 22.91
N MET A 404 19.79 6.14 23.86
CA MET A 404 18.84 5.02 23.75
C MET A 404 17.39 5.48 23.57
N LEU A 405 17.07 6.71 23.97
CA LEU A 405 15.75 7.35 23.79
C LEU A 405 15.81 8.44 22.72
N GLY A 406 16.80 9.33 22.75
CA GLY A 406 16.89 10.44 21.78
C GLY A 406 17.09 9.98 20.34
N ALA A 407 17.85 8.91 20.09
CA ALA A 407 18.02 8.37 18.73
C ALA A 407 16.70 7.85 18.11
N MET A 408 15.70 7.51 18.92
CA MET A 408 14.37 7.08 18.45
C MET A 408 13.57 8.20 17.75
N PHE A 409 13.89 9.46 18.03
CA PHE A 409 13.18 10.61 17.45
C PHE A 409 13.97 11.25 16.30
N SER A 410 15.10 10.64 15.93
CA SER A 410 16.15 11.27 15.15
C SER A 410 16.24 10.71 13.74
N HIS A 411 16.15 11.59 12.74
CA HIS A 411 16.25 11.21 11.33
C HIS A 411 17.06 12.28 10.57
N GLN A 412 18.01 11.85 9.75
CA GLN A 412 18.80 12.75 8.88
C GLN A 412 18.22 12.82 7.45
N LYS A 413 17.73 11.70 6.91
CA LYS A 413 17.18 11.56 5.55
C LYS A 413 15.65 11.65 5.56
N MET A 414 15.07 12.47 4.69
CA MET A 414 13.61 12.66 4.58
C MET A 414 12.87 11.37 4.19
N SER A 415 13.43 10.56 3.27
CA SER A 415 12.83 9.27 2.88
C SER A 415 12.75 8.28 4.05
N HIS A 416 13.78 8.20 4.90
CA HIS A 416 13.76 7.34 6.08
C HIS A 416 12.72 7.82 7.11
N LEU A 417 12.61 9.14 7.31
CA LEU A 417 11.56 9.73 8.16
C LEU A 417 10.16 9.39 7.62
N LEU A 418 9.91 9.67 6.34
CA LEU A 418 8.60 9.48 5.71
C LEU A 418 8.09 8.03 5.86
N THR A 419 8.91 7.03 5.54
CA THR A 419 8.52 5.62 5.67
C THR A 419 8.17 5.25 7.10
N ASN A 420 8.95 5.70 8.09
CA ASN A 420 8.63 5.47 9.50
C ASN A 420 7.31 6.13 9.91
N MET A 421 7.11 7.41 9.56
CA MET A 421 5.93 8.16 9.96
C MET A 421 4.65 7.65 9.27
N VAL A 422 4.72 7.18 8.03
CA VAL A 422 3.59 6.55 7.31
C VAL A 422 3.15 5.25 8.00
N VAL A 423 4.08 4.35 8.31
CA VAL A 423 3.75 3.08 9.02
C VAL A 423 3.23 3.37 10.42
N LEU A 424 3.85 4.30 11.15
CA LEU A 424 3.41 4.72 12.48
C LEU A 424 2.01 5.35 12.44
N TRP A 425 1.68 6.13 11.40
CA TRP A 425 0.35 6.72 11.23
C TRP A 425 -0.73 5.66 11.00
N PHE A 426 -0.56 4.79 9.99
CA PHE A 426 -1.60 3.82 9.61
C PHE A 426 -1.72 2.65 10.59
N VAL A 427 -0.61 2.05 11.02
CA VAL A 427 -0.63 0.87 11.92
C VAL A 427 -0.68 1.31 13.39
N GLY A 428 0.12 2.32 13.76
CA GLY A 428 0.17 2.81 15.13
C GLY A 428 -1.14 3.44 15.61
N SER A 429 -1.90 4.12 14.74
CA SER A 429 -3.23 4.62 15.14
C SER A 429 -4.20 3.49 15.46
N ARG A 430 -4.15 2.36 14.72
CA ARG A 430 -4.99 1.19 14.98
C ARG A 430 -4.60 0.51 16.29
N PHE A 431 -3.31 0.23 16.47
CA PHE A 431 -2.80 -0.29 17.74
C PHE A 431 -3.19 0.61 18.92
N HIS A 432 -3.08 1.94 18.78
CA HIS A 432 -3.52 2.88 19.80
C HIS A 432 -5.02 2.75 20.12
N ASP A 433 -5.90 2.60 19.13
CA ASP A 433 -7.33 2.43 19.37
C ASP A 433 -7.65 1.10 20.09
N ASP A 434 -6.89 0.04 19.81
CA ASP A 434 -7.10 -1.28 20.40
C ASP A 434 -6.44 -1.46 21.80
N VAL A 435 -5.35 -0.73 22.14
CA VAL A 435 -4.66 -0.82 23.45
C VAL A 435 -4.70 0.45 24.33
N GLY A 436 -5.03 1.62 23.76
CA GLY A 436 -5.05 2.92 24.43
C GLY A 436 -3.67 3.56 24.68
N ARG A 437 -3.64 4.90 24.85
CA ARG A 437 -2.42 5.73 24.95
C ARG A 437 -1.35 5.18 25.90
N GLY A 438 -1.73 4.74 27.10
CA GLY A 438 -0.80 4.26 28.12
C GLY A 438 0.03 3.06 27.66
N ASN A 439 -0.65 2.04 27.11
CA ASN A 439 0.02 0.86 26.55
C ASN A 439 0.74 1.20 25.24
N PHE A 440 0.13 2.02 24.37
CA PHE A 440 0.72 2.43 23.09
C PHE A 440 2.09 3.12 23.26
N LEU A 441 2.17 4.14 24.14
CA LEU A 441 3.42 4.85 24.40
C LEU A 441 4.45 3.95 25.10
N ALA A 442 4.00 3.07 26.00
CA ALA A 442 4.88 2.12 26.66
C ALA A 442 5.49 1.10 25.69
N THR A 443 4.71 0.53 24.77
CA THR A 443 5.22 -0.36 23.72
C THR A 443 6.18 0.38 22.80
N TYR A 444 5.82 1.58 22.32
CA TYR A 444 6.70 2.35 21.40
C TYR A 444 8.07 2.65 22.03
N ILE A 445 8.08 3.14 23.27
CA ILE A 445 9.32 3.47 24.01
C ILE A 445 10.13 2.21 24.30
N THR A 446 9.51 1.16 24.83
CA THR A 446 10.25 -0.06 25.22
C THR A 446 10.83 -0.80 24.02
N THR A 447 10.08 -1.00 22.94
CA THR A 447 10.60 -1.72 21.76
C THR A 447 11.69 -0.95 21.04
N GLY A 448 11.59 0.39 20.97
CA GLY A 448 12.63 1.24 20.39
C GLY A 448 13.92 1.25 21.21
N SER A 449 13.84 1.53 22.51
CA SER A 449 15.03 1.59 23.38
C SER A 449 15.69 0.22 23.59
N LEU A 450 14.92 -0.88 23.67
CA LEU A 450 15.48 -2.23 23.69
C LEU A 450 16.07 -2.62 22.32
N GLY A 451 15.49 -2.15 21.21
CA GLY A 451 16.08 -2.26 19.88
C GLY A 451 17.47 -1.62 19.81
N PHE A 452 17.62 -0.37 20.27
CA PHE A 452 18.91 0.29 20.34
C PHE A 452 19.90 -0.38 21.30
N LEU A 453 19.44 -0.91 22.44
CA LEU A 453 20.29 -1.70 23.34
C LEU A 453 20.80 -2.98 22.67
N GLY A 454 19.95 -3.67 21.90
CA GLY A 454 20.33 -4.84 21.10
C GLY A 454 21.35 -4.52 20.02
N SER A 455 21.15 -3.41 19.29
CA SER A 455 22.09 -2.89 18.30
C SER A 455 23.45 -2.56 18.93
N LEU A 456 23.48 -1.77 20.01
CA LEU A 456 24.70 -1.45 20.74
C LEU A 456 25.43 -2.72 21.22
N THR A 457 24.69 -3.69 21.75
CA THR A 457 25.24 -4.97 22.20
C THR A 457 25.89 -5.72 21.05
N SER A 458 25.24 -5.80 19.89
CA SER A 458 25.82 -6.45 18.71
C SER A 458 27.09 -5.74 18.21
N LEU A 459 27.06 -4.40 18.13
CA LEU A 459 28.20 -3.58 17.67
C LEU A 459 29.40 -3.70 18.61
N VAL A 460 29.20 -3.63 19.93
CA VAL A 460 30.27 -3.76 20.93
C VAL A 460 30.82 -5.19 21.00
N LEU A 461 29.97 -6.22 20.87
CA LEU A 461 30.43 -7.61 20.83
C LEU A 461 31.28 -7.89 19.59
N ARG A 462 30.87 -7.39 18.42
CA ARG A 462 31.56 -7.50 17.12
C ARG A 462 32.71 -6.50 16.91
N ASN A 463 33.01 -5.65 17.90
CA ASN A 463 34.01 -4.58 17.82
C ASN A 463 33.79 -3.54 16.70
N GLN A 464 32.56 -3.37 16.21
CA GLN A 464 32.20 -2.44 15.12
C GLN A 464 31.97 -1.01 15.67
N LEU A 465 32.91 -0.52 16.46
CA LEU A 465 32.76 0.71 17.26
C LEU A 465 32.64 2.00 16.44
N HIS A 466 33.09 1.97 15.18
CA HIS A 466 32.98 3.09 14.24
C HIS A 466 31.56 3.33 13.69
N LEU A 467 30.62 2.40 13.92
CA LEU A 467 29.25 2.53 13.44
C LEU A 467 28.39 3.39 14.38
N THR A 468 27.47 4.14 13.75
CA THR A 468 26.47 4.96 14.44
C THR A 468 25.08 4.69 13.87
N THR A 469 24.03 4.90 14.67
CA THR A 469 22.65 4.55 14.31
C THR A 469 21.62 5.54 14.89
N LEU A 470 20.51 5.72 14.19
CA LEU A 470 19.35 6.56 14.56
C LEU A 470 18.09 6.20 13.75
N GLY A 471 16.92 6.51 14.28
CA GLY A 471 15.62 6.32 13.64
C GLY A 471 14.53 5.81 14.58
N ALA A 472 13.27 6.06 14.24
CA ALA A 472 12.12 5.54 14.98
C ALA A 472 11.87 4.03 14.77
N SER A 473 12.61 3.41 13.83
CA SER A 473 12.26 2.13 13.23
C SER A 473 12.13 0.97 14.21
N GLY A 474 13.01 0.81 15.20
CA GLY A 474 12.83 -0.21 16.25
C GLY A 474 11.50 -0.08 17.02
N GLY A 475 11.05 1.16 17.25
CA GLY A 475 9.75 1.49 17.83
C GLY A 475 8.59 1.23 16.86
N VAL A 476 8.73 1.62 15.59
CA VAL A 476 7.71 1.46 14.54
C VAL A 476 7.49 -0.02 14.20
N TYR A 477 8.55 -0.80 14.02
CA TYR A 477 8.48 -2.26 13.83
C TYR A 477 7.91 -2.95 15.07
N GLY A 478 8.28 -2.53 16.29
CA GLY A 478 7.72 -3.08 17.52
C GLY A 478 6.21 -2.84 17.65
N ILE A 479 5.74 -1.62 17.35
CA ILE A 479 4.30 -1.30 17.30
C ILE A 479 3.57 -2.11 16.20
N ALA A 480 4.17 -2.23 15.01
CA ALA A 480 3.58 -2.99 13.91
C ALA A 480 3.45 -4.48 14.25
N VAL A 481 4.48 -5.10 14.83
CA VAL A 481 4.43 -6.51 15.23
C VAL A 481 3.52 -6.71 16.44
N ALA A 482 3.49 -5.80 17.41
CA ALA A 482 2.53 -5.88 18.53
C ALA A 482 1.07 -5.88 18.05
N TYR A 483 0.75 -5.04 17.06
CA TYR A 483 -0.55 -5.03 16.38
C TYR A 483 -0.82 -6.35 15.65
N PHE A 484 0.04 -6.74 14.73
CA PHE A 484 -0.16 -7.97 13.94
C PHE A 484 -0.08 -9.25 14.79
N TRP A 485 0.49 -9.21 16.00
CA TRP A 485 0.47 -10.34 16.94
C TRP A 485 -0.88 -10.49 17.64
N MET A 486 -1.46 -9.37 18.12
CA MET A 486 -2.80 -9.36 18.72
C MET A 486 -3.88 -9.75 17.70
N HIS A 487 -3.65 -9.48 16.41
CA HIS A 487 -4.54 -9.81 15.31
C HIS A 487 -3.96 -10.91 14.39
N ARG A 488 -3.15 -11.83 14.93
CA ARG A 488 -2.33 -12.80 14.16
C ARG A 488 -3.11 -13.71 13.21
N TYR A 489 -4.36 -14.05 13.56
CA TYR A 489 -5.26 -14.88 12.75
C TYR A 489 -6.29 -14.06 11.96
N GLU A 490 -6.31 -12.74 12.08
CA GLU A 490 -7.18 -11.87 11.28
C GLU A 490 -6.54 -11.58 9.91
N CYS A 491 -7.36 -11.61 8.87
CA CYS A 491 -6.94 -11.47 7.48
C CYS A 491 -7.15 -10.02 6.98
N PHE A 492 -6.07 -9.31 6.72
CA PHE A 492 -6.09 -7.91 6.28
C PHE A 492 -6.06 -7.79 4.75
N LYS A 493 -6.97 -7.00 4.18
CA LYS A 493 -6.96 -6.62 2.76
C LYS A 493 -6.34 -5.25 2.58
N LEU A 494 -5.23 -5.17 1.83
CA LEU A 494 -4.54 -3.90 1.55
C LEU A 494 -5.14 -3.27 0.28
N PHE A 495 -5.59 -2.02 0.37
CA PHE A 495 -6.34 -1.33 -0.71
C PHE A 495 -7.57 -2.09 -1.27
N GLY A 496 -8.11 -3.04 -0.50
CA GLY A 496 -9.21 -3.93 -0.91
C GLY A 496 -8.77 -5.21 -1.61
N LEU A 497 -7.47 -5.41 -1.84
CA LEU A 497 -6.90 -6.63 -2.42
C LEU A 497 -6.54 -7.67 -1.33
N PRO A 498 -6.63 -8.98 -1.63
CA PRO A 498 -7.15 -9.57 -2.86
C PRO A 498 -8.69 -9.46 -2.96
N PRO A 499 -9.28 -9.54 -4.17
CA PRO A 499 -10.73 -9.55 -4.33
C PRO A 499 -11.39 -10.77 -3.67
N GLU A 500 -12.70 -10.73 -3.47
CA GLU A 500 -13.47 -11.92 -3.04
C GLU A 500 -13.46 -12.98 -4.16
N PRO A 501 -13.44 -14.30 -3.84
CA PRO A 501 -13.61 -14.90 -2.51
C PRO A 501 -12.32 -14.96 -1.66
N PHE A 502 -11.17 -14.52 -2.16
CA PHE A 502 -9.90 -14.66 -1.44
C PHE A 502 -9.89 -13.87 -0.13
N ASN A 503 -9.35 -14.50 0.92
CA ASN A 503 -9.11 -13.85 2.20
C ASN A 503 -7.88 -12.92 2.13
N GLY A 504 -7.84 -11.92 3.01
CA GLY A 504 -6.66 -11.06 3.19
C GLY A 504 -5.43 -11.82 3.72
N VAL A 505 -4.27 -11.16 3.72
CA VAL A 505 -3.06 -11.72 4.32
C VAL A 505 -3.24 -11.75 5.85
N PRO A 506 -3.01 -12.89 6.54
CA PRO A 506 -3.15 -12.97 8.00
C PRO A 506 -2.10 -12.11 8.71
N GLY A 507 -2.36 -11.70 9.95
CA GLY A 507 -1.39 -10.96 10.78
C GLY A 507 0.00 -11.63 10.86
N LEU A 508 0.05 -12.97 10.98
CA LEU A 508 1.31 -13.73 10.88
C LEU A 508 2.06 -13.51 9.56
N GLY A 509 1.35 -13.36 8.44
CA GLY A 509 1.94 -13.08 7.13
C GLY A 509 2.61 -11.71 7.06
N PHE A 510 2.04 -10.69 7.73
CA PHE A 510 2.70 -9.38 7.87
C PHE A 510 3.93 -9.45 8.76
N ILE A 511 3.89 -10.20 9.88
CA ILE A 511 5.08 -10.41 10.73
C ILE A 511 6.18 -11.12 9.93
N GLY A 512 5.83 -12.17 9.19
CA GLY A 512 6.75 -12.90 8.31
C GLY A 512 7.36 -12.02 7.21
N LEU A 513 6.55 -11.17 6.57
CA LEU A 513 7.03 -10.21 5.57
C LEU A 513 7.99 -9.18 6.18
N LEU A 514 7.63 -8.57 7.31
CA LEU A 514 8.49 -7.60 8.01
C LEU A 514 9.81 -8.25 8.47
N ALA A 515 9.78 -9.51 8.91
CA ALA A 515 10.98 -10.26 9.30
C ALA A 515 11.84 -10.61 8.08
N GLY A 516 11.24 -11.15 7.02
CA GLY A 516 11.92 -11.52 5.78
C GLY A 516 12.58 -10.34 5.06
N LEU A 517 11.95 -9.16 5.07
CA LEU A 517 12.55 -7.93 4.54
C LEU A 517 13.77 -7.47 5.36
N ASN A 518 13.74 -7.62 6.68
CA ASN A 518 14.88 -7.30 7.54
C ASN A 518 16.01 -8.34 7.42
N ILE A 519 15.69 -9.62 7.34
CA ILE A 519 16.65 -10.71 7.16
C ILE A 519 17.32 -10.62 5.77
N SER A 520 16.56 -10.40 4.70
CA SER A 520 17.13 -10.21 3.35
C SER A 520 18.04 -8.98 3.27
N ALA A 521 17.75 -7.91 4.02
CA ALA A 521 18.64 -6.76 4.13
C ALA A 521 20.01 -7.10 4.77
N MET A 522 20.15 -8.18 5.54
CA MET A 522 21.46 -8.64 6.05
C MET A 522 22.35 -9.22 4.95
N PHE A 523 21.75 -9.80 3.90
CA PHE A 523 22.48 -10.38 2.76
C PHE A 523 22.71 -9.36 1.62
N ALA A 524 21.97 -8.23 1.64
CA ALA A 524 22.11 -7.17 0.65
C ALA A 524 23.37 -6.31 0.92
N LYS A 525 24.41 -6.47 0.10
CA LYS A 525 25.74 -5.79 0.18
C LYS A 525 25.71 -4.24 0.26
N VAL A 526 24.56 -3.59 0.10
CA VAL A 526 24.38 -2.13 0.04
C VAL A 526 23.49 -1.57 1.17
N ALA A 527 22.90 -2.44 2.00
CA ALA A 527 21.91 -2.04 3.00
C ALA A 527 22.53 -1.37 4.25
N LYS A 528 22.63 -0.03 4.24
CA LYS A 528 22.99 0.77 5.43
C LYS A 528 21.77 0.93 6.37
N VAL A 529 21.34 -0.17 6.99
CA VAL A 529 20.14 -0.29 7.82
C VAL A 529 20.45 -1.05 9.12
N ASP A 530 19.95 -0.56 10.26
CA ASP A 530 20.12 -1.20 11.57
C ASP A 530 19.15 -2.36 11.79
N VAL A 531 19.41 -3.47 11.09
CA VAL A 531 18.61 -4.69 11.15
C VAL A 531 18.52 -5.26 12.58
N VAL A 532 19.56 -5.11 13.41
CA VAL A 532 19.56 -5.63 14.79
C VAL A 532 18.53 -4.88 15.63
N SER A 533 18.49 -3.55 15.55
CA SER A 533 17.47 -2.76 16.24
C SER A 533 16.05 -3.10 15.78
N HIS A 534 15.87 -3.41 14.49
CA HIS A 534 14.58 -3.80 13.94
C HIS A 534 14.14 -5.18 14.46
N LEU A 535 15.00 -6.21 14.37
CA LEU A 535 14.67 -7.57 14.80
C LEU A 535 14.41 -7.65 16.32
N VAL A 536 15.19 -6.94 17.14
CA VAL A 536 14.96 -6.87 18.59
C VAL A 536 13.68 -6.07 18.90
N GLY A 537 13.43 -4.96 18.20
CA GLY A 537 12.18 -4.20 18.31
C GLY A 537 10.95 -5.03 17.93
N MET A 538 11.03 -5.83 16.86
CA MET A 538 10.00 -6.79 16.44
C MET A 538 9.75 -7.87 17.50
N ALA A 539 10.80 -8.51 18.03
CA ALA A 539 10.67 -9.54 19.05
C ALA A 539 10.05 -9.01 20.34
N MET A 540 10.47 -7.83 20.80
CA MET A 540 9.85 -7.14 21.94
C MET A 540 8.42 -6.70 21.63
N GLY A 541 8.11 -6.36 20.38
CA GLY A 541 6.75 -6.06 19.91
C GLY A 541 5.81 -7.26 20.01
N ALA A 542 6.25 -8.44 19.56
CA ALA A 542 5.50 -9.69 19.70
C ALA A 542 5.23 -10.03 21.18
N LEU A 543 6.25 -9.91 22.04
CA LEU A 543 6.11 -10.11 23.48
C LEU A 543 5.14 -9.10 24.11
N ALA A 544 5.23 -7.82 23.75
CA ALA A 544 4.30 -6.80 24.23
C ALA A 544 2.85 -7.07 23.78
N GLY A 545 2.65 -7.46 22.52
CA GLY A 545 1.34 -7.88 22.00
C GLY A 545 0.73 -9.04 22.79
N HIS A 546 1.51 -10.10 23.02
CA HIS A 546 1.11 -11.27 23.81
C HIS A 546 0.75 -10.94 25.27
N LEU A 547 1.53 -10.06 25.91
CA LEU A 547 1.27 -9.61 27.28
C LEU A 547 0.01 -8.74 27.36
N LEU A 548 -0.22 -7.88 26.37
CA LEU A 548 -1.42 -7.02 26.29
C LEU A 548 -2.68 -7.82 25.98
N GLU A 549 -2.60 -8.85 25.13
CA GLU A 549 -3.64 -9.83 24.87
C GLU A 549 -4.06 -10.58 26.15
N ARG A 550 -3.12 -11.21 26.86
CA ARG A 550 -3.40 -11.87 28.15
C ARG A 550 -3.99 -10.92 29.19
N ARG A 551 -3.48 -9.68 29.26
CA ARG A 551 -4.00 -8.63 30.17
C ARG A 551 -5.43 -8.19 29.79
N ARG A 552 -5.79 -8.23 28.51
CA ARG A 552 -7.14 -7.96 28.00
C ARG A 552 -8.09 -9.10 28.34
N GLU A 553 -7.71 -10.35 28.08
CA GLU A 553 -8.51 -11.54 28.43
C GLU A 553 -8.81 -11.61 29.93
N ALA A 554 -7.80 -11.48 30.79
CA ALA A 554 -7.99 -11.53 32.25
C ALA A 554 -8.98 -10.45 32.73
N ARG A 555 -8.91 -9.25 32.14
CA ARG A 555 -9.85 -8.14 32.39
C ARG A 555 -11.26 -8.37 31.83
N GLN A 556 -11.44 -9.25 30.86
CA GLN A 556 -12.77 -9.66 30.36
C GLN A 556 -13.37 -10.72 31.30
N ARG A 557 -12.61 -11.77 31.61
CA ARG A 557 -13.03 -12.83 32.56
C ARG A 557 -13.49 -12.23 33.89
N LEU A 558 -12.67 -11.39 34.53
CA LEU A 558 -13.05 -10.72 35.79
C LEU A 558 -14.33 -9.86 35.72
N LYS A 559 -14.66 -9.29 34.54
CA LYS A 559 -15.93 -8.56 34.35
C LYS A 559 -17.10 -9.52 34.19
N GLU A 560 -16.93 -10.59 33.42
CA GLU A 560 -17.95 -11.63 33.21
C GLU A 560 -18.30 -12.34 34.52
N GLU A 561 -17.30 -12.59 35.36
CA GLU A 561 -17.50 -13.12 36.72
C GLU A 561 -18.26 -12.14 37.62
N LYS A 562 -17.86 -10.86 37.67
CA LYS A 562 -18.61 -9.85 38.42
C LYS A 562 -20.07 -9.75 37.95
N ILE A 563 -20.30 -9.75 36.64
CA ILE A 563 -21.64 -9.71 36.03
C ILE A 563 -22.46 -10.99 36.30
N ARG A 564 -21.80 -12.15 36.41
CA ARG A 564 -22.42 -13.44 36.81
C ARG A 564 -22.85 -13.39 38.27
N ASP A 565 -22.01 -12.84 39.13
CA ASP A 565 -22.23 -12.85 40.58
C ASP A 565 -23.21 -11.72 41.00
N GLU A 566 -23.19 -10.55 40.34
CA GLU A 566 -24.26 -9.54 40.40
C GLU A 566 -25.62 -10.14 39.98
N ARG A 567 -25.66 -10.95 38.92
CA ARG A 567 -26.88 -11.67 38.50
C ARG A 567 -27.34 -12.68 39.55
N ARG A 568 -26.44 -13.50 40.11
CA ARG A 568 -26.76 -14.45 41.19
C ARG A 568 -27.40 -13.76 42.39
N VAL A 569 -26.84 -12.64 42.86
CA VAL A 569 -27.40 -11.84 43.96
C VAL A 569 -28.81 -11.33 43.59
N SER A 570 -29.00 -10.79 42.38
CA SER A 570 -30.32 -10.30 41.94
C SER A 570 -31.40 -11.40 41.90
N VAL A 571 -31.05 -12.62 41.49
CA VAL A 571 -31.95 -13.78 41.45
C VAL A 571 -32.26 -14.28 42.87
N GLY A 572 -31.28 -14.32 43.77
CA GLY A 572 -31.50 -14.67 45.19
C GLY A 572 -32.47 -13.71 45.89
N ILE A 573 -32.32 -12.41 45.67
CA ILE A 573 -33.23 -11.38 46.20
C ILE A 573 -34.65 -11.54 45.61
N ALA A 574 -34.76 -11.85 44.31
CA ALA A 574 -36.05 -12.10 43.68
C ALA A 574 -36.76 -13.36 44.23
N ALA A 575 -36.02 -14.45 44.43
CA ALA A 575 -36.55 -15.69 45.00
C ALA A 575 -36.99 -15.50 46.46
N SER A 576 -36.18 -14.82 47.28
CA SER A 576 -36.54 -14.48 48.66
C SER A 576 -37.83 -13.65 48.75
N ARG A 577 -38.03 -12.69 47.84
CA ARG A 577 -39.29 -11.90 47.75
C ARG A 577 -40.48 -12.68 47.22
N ALA A 578 -40.28 -13.81 46.53
CA ALA A 578 -41.34 -14.65 46.00
C ALA A 578 -41.84 -15.69 47.02
N GLY A 579 -40.94 -16.23 47.85
CA GLY A 579 -41.27 -17.22 48.89
C GLY A 579 -41.76 -16.64 50.23
N GLY A 580 -41.90 -15.32 50.34
CA GLY A 580 -42.38 -14.62 51.54
C GLY A 580 -43.81 -14.08 51.41
N LYS A 581 -44.73 -14.91 50.89
CA LYS A 581 -46.15 -14.59 50.66
C LYS A 581 -47.04 -15.80 50.90
#